data_AF-A0A9W9YGQ7-F1
#
_entry.id   AF-A0A9W9YGQ7-F1
#
_cell.length_a   1.000
_cell.length_b   1.000
_cell.length_c   1.000
_cell.angle_alpha   90.00
_cell.angle_beta   90.00
_cell.angle_gamma   90.00
#
_symmetry.space_group_name_H-M   'P 1'
#
loop_
_entity.id
_entity.type
_entity.pdbx_description
1 polymer ?
#
loop_
_entity_poly.entity_id
_entity_poly.type
_entity_poly.pdbx_seq_one_letter_code
_entity_poly.pdbx_strand_id
1 'polypeptide(L)'
;MHRLDRTGKLPKEFFQLPPQNGRILQKRKTMTQKTMDYWVDVSQQKAAAKSSMARRGKIRHRRYVVQGSSWPVIPGSVGTITWNVAAWSTKLSIGDVNTTLAEAFRMWAEVSMLVFRWLDPPIVADITIMFAIGYHGDKQAFDGPGNLIAHAYFPQYGGNIHFDDDESWTISKAGGNSKSLLAVAVHAIGHSLGLKHSPVSGSVMNEHFNLQNNTVVLSDDDVNGIQSIYGRCAPKVIAIESSMYDGWTYIFNGDHYWRLNDAKHESDRGYPSKISAKWQGIPDNIDEIFLWGHNWKIYFFKGNQYYKYNEVNNAVEPNYPRAISQGWPGVPDDIDAAFTSFDGNSYFLKGDQVYKYDNYYDQVDYGYPKLIKEEWRDVPDNIDSAFRWYWDTAMYFFKDEYYWKMTCKRNKKSPYNCLRTPVSGPFLIGIDAWKNLCDV
;
A
#
# COMPACT_ATOMS: atom_id res chain seq x y z
N MET A 1 13.71 2.90 -35.12
CA MET A 1 14.65 3.75 -35.88
C MET A 1 13.81 4.74 -36.70
N HIS A 2 13.58 5.97 -36.20
CA HIS A 2 12.77 6.97 -36.91
C HIS A 2 13.62 8.19 -37.29
N ARG A 3 13.44 8.68 -38.52
CA ARG A 3 14.21 9.79 -39.12
C ARG A 3 13.80 11.13 -38.52
N LEU A 4 14.81 11.87 -38.05
CA LEU A 4 14.71 13.30 -37.70
C LEU A 4 14.38 14.14 -38.94
N ASP A 5 13.75 15.30 -38.74
CA ASP A 5 13.63 16.29 -39.81
C ASP A 5 14.99 16.89 -40.19
N ARG A 6 15.04 17.69 -41.26
CA ARG A 6 16.30 18.29 -41.80
C ARG A 6 17.02 19.23 -40.82
N THR A 7 16.47 19.48 -39.63
CA THR A 7 17.09 20.29 -38.56
C THR A 7 17.43 19.49 -37.30
N GLY A 8 17.22 18.17 -37.30
CA GLY A 8 17.48 17.32 -36.15
C GLY A 8 16.43 17.42 -35.04
N LYS A 9 15.23 17.94 -35.32
CA LYS A 9 14.13 18.08 -34.36
C LYS A 9 12.96 17.14 -34.66
N LEU A 10 12.22 16.79 -33.61
CA LEU A 10 10.93 16.09 -33.72
C LEU A 10 9.86 17.05 -34.27
N PRO A 11 8.92 16.59 -35.13
CA PRO A 11 7.91 17.46 -35.74
C PRO A 11 7.02 18.17 -34.71
N LYS A 12 6.71 19.45 -34.98
CA LYS A 12 5.88 20.34 -34.13
C LYS A 12 4.41 19.93 -33.94
N GLU A 13 3.96 18.87 -34.59
CA GLU A 13 2.56 18.41 -34.56
C GLU A 13 2.23 17.57 -33.30
N PHE A 14 3.22 17.24 -32.47
CA PHE A 14 3.06 16.44 -31.25
C PHE A 14 2.70 17.24 -29.97
N PHE A 15 2.61 18.57 -30.04
CA PHE A 15 2.50 19.44 -28.84
C PHE A 15 1.27 20.37 -28.84
N GLN A 16 0.20 20.03 -29.56
CA GLN A 16 -1.08 20.72 -29.36
C GLN A 16 -1.89 20.03 -28.25
N LEU A 17 -2.39 20.84 -27.31
CA LEU A 17 -3.39 20.43 -26.33
C LEU A 17 -4.54 19.70 -27.06
N PRO A 18 -5.10 18.61 -26.49
CA PRO A 18 -6.24 17.94 -27.10
C PRO A 18 -7.42 18.92 -27.28
N PRO A 19 -8.20 18.80 -28.37
CA PRO A 19 -9.37 19.65 -28.57
C PRO A 19 -10.35 19.46 -27.39
N GLN A 20 -10.79 20.58 -26.81
CA GLN A 20 -11.72 20.61 -25.69
C GLN A 20 -13.14 20.17 -26.09
N ASN A 21 -13.31 18.89 -26.37
CA ASN A 21 -14.63 18.27 -26.54
C ASN A 21 -14.91 17.32 -25.37
N GLY A 22 -14.86 17.88 -24.16
CA GLY A 22 -15.50 17.33 -22.98
C GLY A 22 -16.25 18.47 -22.30
N ARG A 23 -17.58 18.42 -22.27
CA ARG A 23 -18.43 19.43 -21.63
C ARG A 23 -18.05 19.57 -20.16
N ILE A 24 -17.25 20.57 -19.83
CA ILE A 24 -17.06 21.09 -18.47
C ILE A 24 -17.31 22.59 -18.54
N LEU A 25 -18.26 23.08 -17.75
CA LEU A 25 -18.66 24.48 -17.64
C LEU A 25 -17.44 25.37 -17.35
N GLN A 26 -16.93 26.06 -18.38
CA GLN A 26 -15.85 27.03 -18.23
C GLN A 26 -16.36 28.30 -17.54
N LYS A 27 -15.76 28.66 -16.41
CA LYS A 27 -15.46 30.07 -16.12
C LYS A 27 -13.97 30.29 -16.41
N ARG A 28 -13.68 31.02 -17.49
CA ARG A 28 -12.33 31.50 -17.81
C ARG A 28 -11.75 32.25 -16.62
N LYS A 29 -10.67 31.72 -16.03
CA LYS A 29 -9.76 32.48 -15.17
C LYS A 29 -8.38 32.49 -15.81
N THR A 30 -7.81 33.68 -15.89
CA THR A 30 -6.46 33.99 -16.35
C THR A 30 -5.41 33.24 -15.52
N MET A 31 -4.44 32.61 -16.18
CA MET A 31 -3.28 31.95 -15.58
C MET A 31 -2.46 32.99 -14.79
N THR A 32 -2.31 32.80 -13.48
CA THR A 32 -1.40 33.56 -12.62
C THR A 32 -0.55 32.56 -11.84
N GLN A 33 0.68 32.95 -11.46
CA GLN A 33 1.72 32.22 -10.68
C GLN A 33 1.23 31.24 -9.57
N LYS A 34 -0.01 31.35 -9.11
CA LYS A 34 -0.67 30.44 -8.13
C LYS A 34 -1.09 29.07 -8.69
N THR A 35 -0.80 28.77 -9.94
CA THR A 35 -1.27 27.55 -10.63
C THR A 35 -0.31 26.37 -10.56
N MET A 36 0.92 26.55 -10.05
CA MET A 36 1.98 25.54 -10.04
C MET A 36 2.90 25.72 -8.84
N ASP A 37 3.30 24.60 -8.22
CA ASP A 37 4.30 24.60 -7.15
C ASP A 37 5.67 24.31 -7.81
N TYR A 38 6.62 25.24 -7.60
CA TYR A 38 7.97 25.18 -8.15
C TYR A 38 8.89 24.43 -7.20
N TRP A 39 9.82 23.68 -7.77
CA TRP A 39 10.97 23.20 -7.03
C TRP A 39 12.12 24.19 -7.16
N VAL A 40 12.65 24.63 -6.03
CA VAL A 40 13.93 25.32 -5.97
C VAL A 40 14.81 24.49 -5.05
N ASP A 41 15.87 23.88 -5.57
CA ASP A 41 16.97 23.34 -4.77
C ASP A 41 17.62 24.49 -4.01
N VAL A 42 17.18 24.73 -2.78
CA VAL A 42 17.80 25.73 -1.91
C VAL A 42 19.07 25.13 -1.30
N SER A 43 20.04 24.78 -2.15
CA SER A 43 21.42 24.46 -1.73
C SER A 43 22.25 25.72 -1.48
N GLN A 44 21.63 26.83 -1.06
CA GLN A 44 22.30 27.93 -0.38
C GLN A 44 21.51 28.38 0.84
N GLN A 45 22.03 28.03 2.02
CA GLN A 45 21.71 28.71 3.27
C GLN A 45 21.87 30.23 3.11
N LYS A 46 20.84 31.00 3.51
CA LYS A 46 20.97 32.20 4.37
C LYS A 46 19.62 32.72 4.87
N ALA A 47 19.47 32.64 6.20
CA ALA A 47 18.73 33.50 7.12
C ALA A 47 17.47 34.27 6.64
N ALA A 48 16.31 33.93 7.21
CA ALA A 48 15.43 34.89 7.89
C ALA A 48 14.37 34.17 8.74
N ALA A 49 14.69 33.90 10.00
CA ALA A 49 13.67 33.77 11.02
C ALA A 49 13.17 35.18 11.36
N LYS A 50 11.87 35.46 11.19
CA LYS A 50 11.14 36.49 11.96
C LYS A 50 9.63 36.24 11.97
N SER A 51 9.19 35.69 13.10
CA SER A 51 8.00 36.01 13.90
C SER A 51 6.75 36.60 13.22
N SER A 52 5.62 35.91 13.40
CA SER A 52 4.48 36.57 14.06
C SER A 52 3.72 35.59 14.97
N MET A 53 3.71 35.90 16.26
CA MET A 53 2.85 35.29 17.27
C MET A 53 1.45 35.91 17.17
N ALA A 54 0.42 35.08 17.06
CA ALA A 54 -0.92 35.42 17.51
C ALA A 54 -1.59 34.18 18.14
N ARG A 55 -1.90 34.27 19.43
CA ARG A 55 -2.68 33.28 20.21
C ARG A 55 -4.17 33.44 19.90
N ARG A 56 -4.87 32.35 19.53
CA ARG A 56 -6.06 31.80 20.23
C ARG A 56 -6.80 30.77 19.38
N GLY A 57 -7.23 29.68 20.04
CA GLY A 57 -8.17 28.68 19.54
C GLY A 57 -7.51 27.34 19.20
N LYS A 58 -7.68 26.32 20.06
CA LYS A 58 -7.36 24.92 19.71
C LYS A 58 -8.38 24.42 18.69
N ILE A 59 -8.23 24.81 17.44
CA ILE A 59 -8.77 24.08 16.30
C ILE A 59 -7.59 23.29 15.76
N ARG A 60 -7.64 21.96 15.82
CA ARG A 60 -6.64 21.12 15.14
C ARG A 60 -6.79 21.37 13.64
N HIS A 61 -5.96 22.25 13.08
CA HIS A 61 -5.84 22.37 11.63
C HIS A 61 -5.24 21.08 11.06
N ARG A 62 -5.80 20.62 9.93
CA ARG A 62 -5.20 19.54 9.13
C ARG A 62 -3.79 20.00 8.75
N ARG A 63 -2.79 19.13 8.97
CA ARG A 63 -1.36 19.45 8.77
C ARG A 63 -0.94 19.31 7.31
N TYR A 64 -1.59 18.41 6.56
CA TYR A 64 -1.45 18.26 5.12
C TYR A 64 -2.19 19.39 4.37
N VAL A 65 -1.68 19.71 3.17
CA VAL A 65 -2.25 20.74 2.31
C VAL A 65 -2.64 20.13 0.97
N VAL A 66 -3.92 20.20 0.62
CA VAL A 66 -4.44 19.75 -0.69
C VAL A 66 -4.63 20.95 -1.62
N GLN A 67 -4.37 20.77 -2.92
CA GLN A 67 -4.57 21.85 -3.90
C GLN A 67 -6.05 22.13 -4.13
N GLY A 68 -6.86 21.06 -4.27
CA GLY A 68 -8.30 21.11 -4.52
C GLY A 68 -8.75 20.33 -5.76
N SER A 69 -7.87 20.06 -6.72
CA SER A 69 -8.10 19.18 -7.88
C SER A 69 -7.61 17.77 -7.60
N SER A 70 -8.32 16.78 -8.14
CA SER A 70 -7.98 15.37 -8.09
C SER A 70 -8.23 14.73 -9.46
N TRP A 71 -7.63 13.57 -9.69
CA TRP A 71 -8.07 12.70 -10.78
C TRP A 71 -9.50 12.22 -10.54
N PRO A 72 -10.30 12.02 -11.60
CA PRO A 72 -11.68 11.56 -11.47
C PRO A 72 -11.71 10.09 -11.05
N VAL A 73 -11.64 9.83 -9.75
CA VAL A 73 -11.83 8.50 -9.15
C VAL A 73 -13.25 8.43 -8.60
N ILE A 74 -13.98 7.35 -8.92
CA ILE A 74 -15.32 7.15 -8.36
C ILE A 74 -15.15 6.85 -6.86
N PRO A 75 -15.80 7.62 -5.95
CA PRO A 75 -15.70 7.37 -4.52
C PRO A 75 -16.07 5.92 -4.16
N GLY A 76 -15.20 5.25 -3.39
CA GLY A 76 -15.39 3.85 -3.00
C GLY A 76 -14.96 2.82 -4.06
N SER A 77 -14.22 3.22 -5.08
CA SER A 77 -13.66 2.30 -6.09
C SER A 77 -12.17 2.54 -6.32
N VAL A 78 -11.48 1.53 -6.84
CA VAL A 78 -10.08 1.64 -7.25
C VAL A 78 -9.94 2.63 -8.40
N GLY A 79 -9.15 3.69 -8.21
CA GLY A 79 -8.84 4.68 -9.21
C GLY A 79 -7.64 4.26 -10.04
N THR A 80 -7.83 3.99 -11.34
CA THR A 80 -6.71 3.71 -12.24
C THR A 80 -6.20 5.02 -12.83
N ILE A 81 -4.91 5.30 -12.66
CA ILE A 81 -4.20 6.42 -13.31
C ILE A 81 -3.14 5.82 -14.22
N THR A 82 -3.12 6.25 -15.48
CA THR A 82 -2.14 5.79 -16.45
C THR A 82 -0.91 6.69 -16.46
N TRP A 83 0.27 6.12 -16.69
CA TRP A 83 1.50 6.90 -16.80
C TRP A 83 2.44 6.35 -17.87
N ASN A 84 3.31 7.21 -18.40
CA ASN A 84 4.36 6.83 -19.33
C ASN A 84 5.56 7.79 -19.28
N VAL A 85 6.63 7.44 -19.98
CA VAL A 85 7.79 8.32 -20.21
C VAL A 85 7.86 8.67 -21.70
N ALA A 86 7.66 9.95 -22.02
CA ALA A 86 7.71 10.44 -23.41
C ALA A 86 9.13 10.79 -23.87
N ALA A 87 9.99 11.23 -22.96
CA ALA A 87 11.41 11.47 -23.24
C ALA A 87 12.26 10.99 -22.06
N TRP A 88 13.25 10.14 -22.35
CA TRP A 88 14.11 9.51 -21.34
C TRP A 88 15.34 10.38 -21.06
N SER A 89 15.90 10.23 -19.85
CA SER A 89 17.17 10.85 -19.50
C SER A 89 18.28 10.40 -20.46
N THR A 90 19.13 11.34 -20.85
CA THR A 90 20.32 11.06 -21.66
C THR A 90 21.51 10.55 -20.85
N LYS A 91 21.43 10.64 -19.50
CA LYS A 91 22.51 10.32 -18.57
C LYS A 91 22.30 9.02 -17.79
N LEU A 92 21.06 8.52 -17.73
CA LEU A 92 20.69 7.32 -17.00
C LEU A 92 20.20 6.21 -17.93
N SER A 93 20.33 4.96 -17.49
CA SER A 93 19.76 3.85 -18.25
C SER A 93 18.23 3.88 -18.19
N ILE A 94 17.58 3.49 -19.29
CA ILE A 94 16.10 3.38 -19.36
C ILE A 94 15.57 2.46 -18.27
N GLY A 95 16.26 1.34 -18.00
CA GLY A 95 15.86 0.37 -17.00
C GLY A 95 15.87 0.94 -15.58
N ASP A 96 16.91 1.70 -15.24
CA ASP A 96 17.02 2.35 -13.93
C ASP A 96 15.93 3.41 -13.75
N VAL A 97 15.74 4.30 -14.74
CA VAL A 97 14.70 5.33 -14.71
C VAL A 97 13.32 4.69 -14.56
N ASN A 98 13.02 3.67 -15.37
CA ASN A 98 11.72 3.00 -15.33
C ASN A 98 11.47 2.34 -13.97
N THR A 99 12.45 1.63 -13.43
CA THR A 99 12.33 0.97 -12.12
C THR A 99 12.13 1.98 -11.00
N THR A 100 12.89 3.08 -11.00
CA THR A 100 12.77 4.15 -9.99
C THR A 100 11.43 4.89 -10.07
N LEU A 101 10.94 5.18 -11.28
CA LEU A 101 9.63 5.82 -11.44
C LEU A 101 8.49 4.88 -11.03
N ALA A 102 8.57 3.59 -11.40
CA ALA A 102 7.60 2.58 -10.97
C ALA A 102 7.57 2.45 -9.44
N GLU A 103 8.73 2.47 -8.77
CA GLU A 103 8.83 2.51 -7.32
C GLU A 103 8.17 3.77 -6.74
N ALA A 104 8.43 4.95 -7.33
CA ALA A 104 7.85 6.21 -6.87
C ALA A 104 6.31 6.22 -6.96
N PHE A 105 5.73 5.71 -8.06
CA PHE A 105 4.28 5.53 -8.18
C PHE A 105 3.74 4.52 -7.17
N ARG A 106 4.43 3.37 -7.04
CA ARG A 106 4.05 2.31 -6.11
C ARG A 106 3.96 2.83 -4.67
N MET A 107 4.88 3.68 -4.23
CA MET A 107 4.83 4.25 -2.88
C MET A 107 3.51 4.96 -2.55
N TRP A 108 2.89 5.63 -3.53
CA TRP A 108 1.57 6.26 -3.37
C TRP A 108 0.42 5.26 -3.49
N ALA A 109 0.55 4.24 -4.34
CA ALA A 109 -0.43 3.15 -4.45
C ALA A 109 -0.55 2.36 -3.14
N GLU A 110 0.57 2.10 -2.46
CA GLU A 110 0.63 1.36 -1.19
C GLU A 110 -0.15 2.02 -0.03
N VAL A 111 -0.67 3.24 -0.20
CA VAL A 111 -1.41 3.99 0.82
C VAL A 111 -2.70 4.63 0.33
N SER A 112 -3.14 4.35 -0.89
CA SER A 112 -4.36 4.94 -1.44
C SER A 112 -5.09 3.94 -2.32
N MET A 113 -6.36 4.23 -2.67
CA MET A 113 -7.11 3.39 -3.61
C MET A 113 -6.66 3.55 -5.07
N LEU A 114 -5.45 4.05 -5.32
CA LEU A 114 -4.92 4.30 -6.65
C LEU A 114 -4.10 3.12 -7.15
N VAL A 115 -4.33 2.75 -8.40
CA VAL A 115 -3.48 1.79 -9.15
C VAL A 115 -2.88 2.53 -10.33
N PHE A 116 -1.57 2.39 -10.52
CA PHE A 116 -0.84 3.05 -11.60
C PHE A 116 -0.54 2.06 -12.72
N ARG A 117 -0.97 2.37 -13.95
CA ARG A 117 -0.75 1.51 -15.11
C ARG A 117 0.16 2.18 -16.12
N TRP A 118 1.24 1.48 -16.48
CA TRP A 118 2.09 1.88 -17.59
C TRP A 118 1.33 1.78 -18.92
N LEU A 119 1.51 2.76 -19.79
CA LEU A 119 1.11 2.71 -21.19
C LEU A 119 2.32 2.87 -22.11
N ASP A 120 2.40 2.03 -23.13
CA ASP A 120 3.47 2.14 -24.11
C ASP A 120 3.29 3.39 -24.98
N PRO A 121 4.33 4.24 -25.11
CA PRO A 121 4.33 5.31 -26.09
C PRO A 121 4.07 4.78 -27.51
N PRO A 122 3.33 5.50 -28.37
CA PRO A 122 2.97 6.92 -28.26
C PRO A 122 1.61 7.19 -27.60
N ILE A 123 1.02 6.23 -26.89
CA ILE A 123 -0.28 6.43 -26.24
C ILE A 123 -0.15 7.52 -25.18
N VAL A 124 -1.03 8.53 -25.21
CA VAL A 124 -1.06 9.59 -24.20
C VAL A 124 -1.64 9.01 -22.91
N ALA A 125 -0.88 9.12 -21.83
CA ALA A 125 -1.27 8.70 -20.49
C ALA A 125 -1.84 9.88 -19.69
N ASP A 126 -2.44 9.61 -18.53
CA ASP A 126 -2.90 10.66 -17.61
C ASP A 126 -1.71 11.47 -17.08
N ILE A 127 -0.61 10.81 -16.73
CA ILE A 127 0.64 11.44 -16.29
C ILE A 127 1.75 11.09 -17.27
N THR A 128 2.16 12.06 -18.08
CA THR A 128 3.34 11.92 -18.94
C THR A 128 4.58 12.52 -18.27
N ILE A 129 5.64 11.72 -18.24
CA ILE A 129 6.94 12.09 -17.69
C ILE A 129 7.91 12.41 -18.82
N MET A 130 8.72 13.45 -18.66
CA MET A 130 9.83 13.72 -19.56
C MET A 130 11.08 14.25 -18.85
N PHE A 131 12.24 13.87 -19.37
CA PHE A 131 13.53 14.47 -19.04
C PHE A 131 13.90 15.46 -20.14
N ALA A 132 14.22 16.70 -19.79
CA ALA A 132 14.51 17.73 -20.77
C ALA A 132 15.49 18.78 -20.25
N ILE A 133 16.04 19.59 -21.14
CA ILE A 133 17.00 20.66 -20.82
C ILE A 133 16.45 21.99 -21.32
N GLY A 134 16.63 23.06 -20.54
CA GLY A 134 16.26 24.41 -20.93
C GLY A 134 14.79 24.51 -21.35
N TYR A 135 14.52 25.16 -22.50
CA TYR A 135 13.16 25.25 -23.05
C TYR A 135 12.71 23.91 -23.68
N HIS A 136 11.62 23.36 -23.17
CA HIS A 136 11.18 22.00 -23.50
C HIS A 136 9.68 21.89 -23.84
N GLY A 137 9.08 22.98 -24.35
CA GLY A 137 7.74 22.96 -24.94
C GLY A 137 6.63 23.53 -24.05
N ASP A 138 6.92 23.88 -22.80
CA ASP A 138 6.01 24.66 -21.94
C ASP A 138 6.58 26.05 -21.62
N LYS A 139 5.95 26.79 -20.69
CA LYS A 139 6.39 28.15 -20.32
C LYS A 139 7.46 28.17 -19.22
N GLN A 140 7.98 27.02 -18.81
CA GLN A 140 8.87 26.85 -17.67
C GLN A 140 10.17 26.20 -18.14
N ALA A 141 11.04 27.00 -18.78
CA ALA A 141 12.36 26.52 -19.13
C ALA A 141 13.19 26.19 -17.88
N PHE A 142 13.95 25.09 -17.92
CA PHE A 142 14.95 24.77 -16.90
C PHE A 142 16.14 25.74 -16.95
N ASP A 143 16.82 25.90 -15.82
CA ASP A 143 17.92 26.86 -15.64
C ASP A 143 19.32 26.24 -15.69
N GLY A 144 19.40 24.94 -16.01
CA GLY A 144 20.63 24.17 -15.96
C GLY A 144 20.90 23.64 -14.55
N PRO A 145 22.12 23.16 -14.26
CA PRO A 145 22.38 22.45 -13.01
C PRO A 145 22.12 23.31 -11.76
N GLY A 146 21.31 22.81 -10.83
CA GLY A 146 21.03 23.41 -9.54
C GLY A 146 19.55 23.68 -9.29
N ASN A 147 19.11 24.93 -9.45
CA ASN A 147 17.95 25.44 -8.73
C ASN A 147 16.64 24.74 -9.16
N LEU A 148 16.26 24.69 -10.43
CA LEU A 148 15.00 24.08 -10.85
C LEU A 148 15.23 22.64 -11.32
N ILE A 149 15.18 21.70 -10.38
CA ILE A 149 15.47 20.29 -10.65
C ILE A 149 14.33 19.52 -11.34
N ALA A 150 13.08 19.94 -11.13
CA ALA A 150 11.89 19.33 -11.70
C ALA A 150 10.68 20.27 -11.54
N HIS A 151 9.61 20.01 -12.28
CA HIS A 151 8.28 20.55 -11.95
C HIS A 151 7.18 19.56 -12.28
N ALA A 152 6.04 19.70 -11.61
CA ALA A 152 4.87 18.87 -11.83
C ALA A 152 3.61 19.74 -11.92
N TYR A 153 2.71 19.33 -12.80
CA TYR A 153 1.41 19.96 -12.96
C TYR A 153 0.38 19.25 -12.08
N PHE A 154 -0.49 20.02 -11.41
CA PHE A 154 -1.64 19.45 -10.70
C PHE A 154 -2.61 18.72 -11.65
N PRO A 155 -3.49 17.83 -11.17
CA PRO A 155 -4.45 17.08 -12.00
C PRO A 155 -5.25 17.97 -12.96
N GLN A 156 -5.74 19.14 -12.51
CA GLN A 156 -6.51 20.06 -13.35
C GLN A 156 -5.72 20.66 -14.54
N TYR A 157 -4.41 20.50 -14.57
CA TYR A 157 -3.51 20.95 -15.64
C TYR A 157 -2.86 19.79 -16.40
N GLY A 158 -3.31 18.55 -16.15
CA GLY A 158 -2.87 17.37 -16.87
C GLY A 158 -1.76 16.57 -16.21
N GLY A 159 -1.36 16.87 -14.96
CA GLY A 159 -0.54 15.93 -14.17
C GLY A 159 0.92 15.74 -14.58
N ASN A 160 1.35 16.25 -15.74
CA ASN A 160 2.66 15.95 -16.31
C ASN A 160 3.81 16.34 -15.37
N ILE A 161 4.91 15.60 -15.46
CA ILE A 161 6.09 15.79 -14.64
C ILE A 161 7.30 15.94 -15.54
N HIS A 162 8.04 17.02 -15.39
CA HIS A 162 9.27 17.26 -16.14
C HIS A 162 10.45 17.26 -15.16
N PHE A 163 11.51 16.52 -15.50
CA PHE A 163 12.77 16.48 -14.78
C PHE A 163 13.84 17.21 -15.59
N ASP A 164 14.65 18.04 -14.93
CA ASP A 164 15.78 18.70 -15.60
C ASP A 164 16.88 17.67 -15.86
N ASP A 165 17.15 17.38 -17.12
CA ASP A 165 18.18 16.44 -17.53
C ASP A 165 19.59 17.05 -17.45
N ASP A 166 19.73 18.35 -17.14
CA ASP A 166 21.03 18.95 -16.78
C ASP A 166 21.49 18.57 -15.36
N GLU A 167 20.59 18.06 -14.52
CA GLU A 167 20.92 17.59 -13.18
C GLU A 167 21.82 16.34 -13.16
N SER A 168 22.49 16.14 -12.02
CA SER A 168 23.26 14.93 -11.71
C SER A 168 22.40 13.95 -10.92
N TRP A 169 21.50 13.26 -11.64
CA TRP A 169 20.58 12.28 -11.07
C TRP A 169 21.27 11.03 -10.53
N THR A 170 20.79 10.51 -9.41
CA THR A 170 21.28 9.26 -8.81
C THR A 170 20.15 8.29 -8.48
N ILE A 171 20.38 7.02 -8.82
CA ILE A 171 19.46 5.89 -8.63
C ILE A 171 19.74 5.14 -7.33
N SER A 172 20.97 5.19 -6.83
CA SER A 172 21.39 4.65 -5.52
C SER A 172 22.01 5.74 -4.65
N LYS A 173 22.23 5.46 -3.35
CA LYS A 173 22.91 6.39 -2.44
C LYS A 173 24.25 6.81 -3.05
N ALA A 174 24.35 8.08 -3.43
CA ALA A 174 25.61 8.72 -3.78
C ALA A 174 25.87 9.84 -2.78
N GLY A 175 27.13 10.02 -2.36
CA GLY A 175 27.55 11.22 -1.64
C GLY A 175 27.75 12.40 -2.61
N GLY A 176 27.59 13.63 -2.12
CA GLY A 176 27.87 14.86 -2.89
C GLY A 176 26.62 15.71 -3.19
N ASN A 177 26.69 16.53 -4.26
CA ASN A 177 25.61 17.41 -4.74
C ASN A 177 24.52 16.68 -5.55
N SER A 178 24.54 15.35 -5.58
CA SER A 178 23.66 14.52 -6.40
C SER A 178 22.18 14.63 -6.00
N LYS A 179 21.29 14.48 -6.98
CA LYS A 179 19.83 14.51 -6.78
C LYS A 179 19.25 13.11 -6.87
N SER A 180 18.56 12.66 -5.82
CA SER A 180 17.86 11.38 -5.82
C SER A 180 16.70 11.43 -6.80
N LEU A 181 16.74 10.63 -7.86
CA LEU A 181 15.61 10.55 -8.78
C LEU A 181 14.36 10.05 -8.05
N LEU A 182 14.51 9.08 -7.15
CA LEU A 182 13.39 8.53 -6.36
C LEU A 182 12.75 9.62 -5.49
N ALA A 183 13.54 10.38 -4.72
CA ALA A 183 12.99 11.39 -3.81
C ALA A 183 12.26 12.51 -4.56
N VAL A 184 12.84 13.00 -5.66
CA VAL A 184 12.21 14.04 -6.47
C VAL A 184 10.96 13.48 -7.16
N ALA A 185 11.01 12.27 -7.70
CA ALA A 185 9.86 11.64 -8.35
C ALA A 185 8.70 11.42 -7.38
N VAL A 186 8.94 10.89 -6.18
CA VAL A 186 7.87 10.65 -5.19
C VAL A 186 7.14 11.95 -4.87
N HIS A 187 7.86 13.03 -4.60
CA HIS A 187 7.23 14.32 -4.31
C HIS A 187 6.52 14.90 -5.55
N ALA A 188 7.15 14.86 -6.72
CA ALA A 188 6.56 15.39 -7.96
C ALA A 188 5.25 14.65 -8.32
N ILE A 189 5.21 13.34 -8.10
CA ILE A 189 3.99 12.55 -8.22
C ILE A 189 2.96 13.00 -7.18
N GLY A 190 3.34 13.32 -5.94
CA GLY A 190 2.42 13.89 -4.95
C GLY A 190 1.72 15.16 -5.45
N HIS A 191 2.44 16.05 -6.12
CA HIS A 191 1.82 17.21 -6.81
C HIS A 191 0.91 16.79 -7.97
N SER A 192 1.37 15.87 -8.81
CA SER A 192 0.56 15.29 -9.89
C SER A 192 -0.72 14.62 -9.40
N LEU A 193 -0.74 14.18 -8.14
CA LEU A 193 -1.89 13.62 -7.45
C LEU A 193 -2.73 14.67 -6.70
N GLY A 194 -2.31 15.94 -6.65
CA GLY A 194 -3.08 17.04 -6.05
C GLY A 194 -2.65 17.48 -4.65
N LEU A 195 -1.53 16.97 -4.13
CA LEU A 195 -0.95 17.43 -2.86
C LEU A 195 -0.12 18.71 -3.08
N LYS A 196 -0.20 19.65 -2.14
CA LYS A 196 0.66 20.84 -2.08
C LYS A 196 1.83 20.61 -1.15
N HIS A 197 2.76 21.58 -1.13
CA HIS A 197 3.79 21.61 -0.12
C HIS A 197 3.21 21.53 1.31
N SER A 198 3.76 20.60 2.10
CA SER A 198 3.45 20.44 3.52
C SER A 198 4.42 21.25 4.38
N PRO A 199 3.95 21.93 5.45
CA PRO A 199 4.85 22.55 6.43
C PRO A 199 5.47 21.54 7.40
N VAL A 200 5.10 20.25 7.33
CA VAL A 200 5.58 19.23 8.27
C VAL A 200 7.00 18.81 7.93
N SER A 201 7.93 19.06 8.85
CA SER A 201 9.30 18.54 8.73
C SER A 201 9.28 17.01 8.66
N GLY A 202 9.91 16.45 7.63
CA GLY A 202 9.95 15.01 7.35
C GLY A 202 8.85 14.48 6.41
N SER A 203 7.87 15.32 6.02
CA SER A 203 6.97 15.00 4.91
C SER A 203 7.74 15.04 3.60
N VAL A 204 7.50 14.07 2.71
CA VAL A 204 8.12 14.10 1.38
C VAL A 204 7.66 15.33 0.61
N MET A 205 6.42 15.77 0.83
CA MET A 205 5.85 16.99 0.27
C MET A 205 6.36 18.28 0.94
N ASN A 206 7.31 18.23 1.87
CA ASN A 206 7.89 19.44 2.44
C ASN A 206 8.85 20.11 1.45
N GLU A 207 8.76 21.44 1.32
CA GLU A 207 9.63 22.23 0.42
C GLU A 207 11.13 22.15 0.77
N HIS A 208 11.45 21.77 2.02
CA HIS A 208 12.82 21.59 2.52
C HIS A 208 13.19 20.11 2.72
N PHE A 209 12.45 19.18 2.14
CA PHE A 209 12.76 17.75 2.25
C PHE A 209 14.15 17.45 1.65
N ASN A 210 14.89 16.52 2.26
CA ASN A 210 16.22 16.17 1.78
C ASN A 210 16.13 15.24 0.55
N LEU A 211 16.25 15.82 -0.63
CA LEU A 211 16.19 15.13 -1.92
C LEU A 211 17.51 14.48 -2.35
N GLN A 212 18.54 14.49 -1.51
CA GLN A 212 19.82 13.84 -1.81
C GLN A 212 19.86 12.39 -1.33
N ASN A 213 18.84 11.94 -0.58
CA ASN A 213 18.81 10.62 0.03
C ASN A 213 17.73 9.73 -0.60
N ASN A 214 18.12 8.53 -1.01
CA ASN A 214 17.21 7.55 -1.60
C ASN A 214 16.37 6.79 -0.57
N THR A 215 16.57 7.00 0.74
CA THR A 215 15.67 6.41 1.75
C THR A 215 14.44 7.29 1.94
N VAL A 216 13.53 7.24 0.96
CA VAL A 216 12.28 8.00 0.98
C VAL A 216 11.21 7.16 1.68
N VAL A 217 10.51 7.75 2.64
CA VAL A 217 9.38 7.11 3.31
C VAL A 217 8.27 8.14 3.41
N LEU A 218 7.07 7.79 2.96
CA LEU A 218 5.90 8.65 3.14
C LEU A 218 5.59 8.79 4.63
N SER A 219 5.53 10.03 5.11
CA SER A 219 5.15 10.34 6.48
C SER A 219 3.64 10.16 6.68
N ASP A 220 3.21 10.12 7.94
CA ASP A 220 1.77 10.15 8.27
C ASP A 220 1.07 11.36 7.65
N ASP A 221 1.75 12.50 7.48
CA ASP A 221 1.16 13.69 6.86
C ASP A 221 0.88 13.47 5.37
N ASP A 222 1.83 12.85 4.67
CA ASP A 222 1.70 12.50 3.24
C ASP A 222 0.57 11.47 3.04
N VAL A 223 0.55 10.43 3.87
CA VAL A 223 -0.47 9.37 3.85
C VAL A 223 -1.85 9.94 4.14
N ASN A 224 -2.00 10.77 5.18
CA ASN A 224 -3.27 11.40 5.48
C ASN A 224 -3.71 12.37 4.38
N GLY A 225 -2.76 13.05 3.74
CA GLY A 225 -3.01 13.93 2.60
C GLY A 225 -3.60 13.17 1.42
N ILE A 226 -2.92 12.13 0.95
CA ILE A 226 -3.36 11.37 -0.23
C ILE A 226 -4.67 10.63 0.02
N GLN A 227 -4.85 10.04 1.21
CA GLN A 227 -6.09 9.36 1.60
C GLN A 227 -7.27 10.33 1.75
N SER A 228 -7.02 11.61 2.03
CA SER A 228 -8.08 12.62 2.06
C SER A 228 -8.62 12.96 0.67
N ILE A 229 -7.85 12.68 -0.39
CA ILE A 229 -8.23 12.92 -1.78
C ILE A 229 -8.83 11.64 -2.38
N TYR A 230 -8.13 10.50 -2.26
CA TYR A 230 -8.45 9.27 -2.98
C TYR A 230 -8.98 8.14 -2.10
N GLY A 231 -9.18 8.38 -0.80
CA GLY A 231 -9.69 7.38 0.13
C GLY A 231 -8.61 6.44 0.65
N ARG A 232 -9.03 5.62 1.63
CA ARG A 232 -8.22 4.57 2.24
C ARG A 232 -8.50 3.25 1.57
N CYS A 233 -7.51 2.38 1.58
CA CYS A 233 -7.67 1.02 1.10
C CYS A 233 -8.60 0.26 2.05
N ALA A 234 -9.55 -0.47 1.47
CA ALA A 234 -10.48 -1.36 2.18
C ALA A 234 -10.26 -2.81 1.68
N PRO A 235 -9.10 -3.40 1.98
CA PRO A 235 -8.76 -4.74 1.56
C PRO A 235 -9.64 -5.78 2.25
N LYS A 236 -9.98 -6.81 1.48
CA LYS A 236 -10.53 -8.05 2.02
C LYS A 236 -9.38 -8.91 2.55
N VAL A 237 -9.47 -9.34 3.80
CA VAL A 237 -8.52 -10.26 4.43
C VAL A 237 -9.01 -11.68 4.20
N ILE A 238 -8.37 -12.42 3.31
CA ILE A 238 -8.75 -13.81 2.98
C ILE A 238 -8.04 -14.81 3.88
N ALA A 239 -6.78 -14.56 4.23
CA ALA A 239 -6.07 -15.40 5.18
C ALA A 239 -5.06 -14.55 5.96
N ILE A 240 -4.87 -14.85 7.25
CA ILE A 240 -3.96 -14.09 8.10
C ILE A 240 -3.34 -14.95 9.19
N GLU A 241 -2.03 -14.88 9.35
CA GLU A 241 -1.34 -15.55 10.46
C GLU A 241 0.00 -14.90 10.79
N SER A 242 0.43 -15.01 12.05
CA SER A 242 1.75 -14.61 12.51
C SER A 242 2.76 -15.75 12.37
N SER A 243 3.89 -15.46 11.71
CA SER A 243 5.03 -16.38 11.69
C SER A 243 5.66 -16.49 13.07
N MET A 244 5.91 -17.72 13.51
CA MET A 244 6.69 -17.98 14.72
C MET A 244 8.20 -17.89 14.49
N TYR A 245 8.64 -17.89 13.23
CA TYR A 245 10.05 -17.88 12.88
C TYR A 245 10.61 -16.46 12.77
N ASP A 246 9.95 -15.60 11.99
CA ASP A 246 10.39 -14.21 11.79
C ASP A 246 9.60 -13.18 12.61
N GLY A 247 8.52 -13.61 13.27
CA GLY A 247 7.73 -12.78 14.16
C GLY A 247 6.80 -11.78 13.46
N TRP A 248 6.74 -11.80 12.12
CA TRP A 248 5.86 -10.91 11.36
C TRP A 248 4.48 -11.53 11.14
N THR A 249 3.48 -10.68 11.01
CA THR A 249 2.13 -11.09 10.59
C THR A 249 1.96 -10.93 9.08
N TYR A 250 1.39 -11.95 8.44
CA TYR A 250 1.17 -11.99 7.00
C TYR A 250 -0.30 -12.06 6.68
N ILE A 251 -0.71 -11.31 5.65
CA ILE A 251 -2.08 -11.23 5.18
C ILE A 251 -2.08 -11.61 3.71
N PHE A 252 -3.02 -12.45 3.28
CA PHE A 252 -3.09 -12.97 1.92
C PHE A 252 -4.41 -12.59 1.27
N ASN A 253 -4.35 -12.33 -0.03
CA ASN A 253 -5.49 -12.18 -0.91
C ASN A 253 -5.05 -12.41 -2.36
N GLY A 254 -5.76 -13.28 -3.07
CA GLY A 254 -5.43 -13.62 -4.45
C GLY A 254 -4.05 -14.26 -4.59
N ASP A 255 -3.23 -13.74 -5.50
CA ASP A 255 -1.84 -14.14 -5.73
C ASP A 255 -0.82 -13.30 -4.92
N HIS A 256 -1.30 -12.49 -3.98
CA HIS A 256 -0.50 -11.54 -3.23
C HIS A 256 -0.57 -11.76 -1.72
N TYR A 257 0.46 -11.25 -1.04
CA TYR A 257 0.50 -11.15 0.41
C TYR A 257 1.10 -9.83 0.87
N TRP A 258 0.66 -9.36 2.03
CA TRP A 258 1.19 -8.21 2.75
C TRP A 258 1.92 -8.70 4.00
N ARG A 259 2.98 -7.99 4.38
CA ARG A 259 3.62 -8.14 5.69
C ARG A 259 3.19 -6.97 6.57
N LEU A 260 2.68 -7.24 7.75
CA LEU A 260 2.20 -6.22 8.68
C LEU A 260 3.34 -5.77 9.61
N ASN A 261 3.41 -4.46 9.83
CA ASN A 261 4.12 -3.88 10.94
C ASN A 261 3.25 -3.96 12.20
N ASP A 262 3.47 -5.02 12.99
CA ASP A 262 2.66 -5.31 14.18
C ASP A 262 2.58 -4.13 15.17
N ALA A 263 3.66 -3.36 15.34
CA ALA A 263 3.68 -2.21 16.26
C ALA A 263 2.81 -1.03 15.79
N LYS A 264 2.67 -0.86 14.48
CA LYS A 264 1.90 0.23 13.87
C LYS A 264 0.52 -0.18 13.36
N HIS A 265 0.26 -1.49 13.29
CA HIS A 265 -0.94 -2.08 12.71
C HIS A 265 -1.16 -1.61 11.25
N GLU A 266 -0.09 -1.52 10.46
CA GLU A 266 -0.13 -1.11 9.05
C GLU A 266 0.76 -2.02 8.20
N SER A 267 0.46 -2.17 6.90
CA SER A 267 1.35 -2.88 5.97
C SER A 267 2.72 -2.22 5.95
N ASP A 268 3.77 -3.04 5.93
CA ASP A 268 5.10 -2.58 5.58
C ASP A 268 5.14 -2.07 4.14
N ARG A 269 6.08 -1.16 3.89
CA ARG A 269 6.38 -0.63 2.57
C ARG A 269 6.99 -1.70 1.68
N GLY A 270 6.74 -1.63 0.38
CA GLY A 270 7.15 -2.64 -0.59
C GLY A 270 6.20 -3.83 -0.67
N TYR A 271 5.04 -3.77 -0.01
CA TYR A 271 3.98 -4.78 -0.06
C TYR A 271 2.69 -4.19 -0.66
N PRO A 272 1.87 -4.98 -1.36
CA PRO A 272 1.90 -6.44 -1.45
C PRO A 272 3.02 -7.01 -2.33
N SER A 273 3.38 -8.27 -2.09
CA SER A 273 4.29 -9.04 -2.92
C SER A 273 3.60 -10.32 -3.39
N LYS A 274 4.03 -10.89 -4.52
CA LYS A 274 3.51 -12.16 -5.02
C LYS A 274 3.75 -13.26 -4.00
N ILE A 275 2.78 -14.15 -3.77
CA ILE A 275 2.93 -15.32 -2.89
C ILE A 275 4.17 -16.11 -3.28
N SER A 276 4.36 -16.37 -4.58
CA SER A 276 5.52 -17.08 -5.14
C SER A 276 6.88 -16.42 -4.89
N ALA A 277 6.93 -15.14 -4.53
CA ALA A 277 8.18 -14.45 -4.20
C ALA A 277 8.78 -14.92 -2.86
N LYS A 278 7.93 -15.35 -1.91
CA LYS A 278 8.36 -15.87 -0.59
C LYS A 278 7.94 -17.31 -0.39
N TRP A 279 6.66 -17.63 -0.57
CA TRP A 279 6.05 -18.87 -0.11
C TRP A 279 6.20 -19.99 -1.14
N GLN A 280 7.39 -20.57 -1.25
CA GLN A 280 7.70 -21.52 -2.33
C GLN A 280 6.83 -22.78 -2.26
N GLY A 281 6.16 -23.09 -3.37
CA GLY A 281 5.26 -24.24 -3.50
C GLY A 281 3.83 -24.00 -3.00
N ILE A 282 3.52 -22.84 -2.42
CA ILE A 282 2.15 -22.46 -2.07
C ILE A 282 1.44 -21.90 -3.32
N PRO A 283 0.23 -22.37 -3.64
CA PRO A 283 -0.55 -21.84 -4.76
C PRO A 283 -1.14 -20.46 -4.47
N ASP A 284 -1.53 -19.74 -5.51
CA ASP A 284 -2.33 -18.52 -5.37
C ASP A 284 -3.77 -18.85 -4.92
N ASN A 285 -4.50 -17.85 -4.43
CA ASN A 285 -5.89 -17.96 -3.96
C ASN A 285 -6.06 -19.07 -2.91
N ILE A 286 -5.23 -19.05 -1.87
CA ILE A 286 -5.42 -19.91 -0.68
C ILE A 286 -6.69 -19.51 0.06
N ASP A 287 -7.24 -20.46 0.82
CA ASP A 287 -8.42 -20.22 1.65
C ASP A 287 -8.03 -19.80 3.08
N GLU A 288 -6.97 -20.38 3.65
CA GLU A 288 -6.51 -20.01 4.99
C GLU A 288 -5.01 -20.35 5.20
N ILE A 289 -4.36 -19.62 6.11
CA ILE A 289 -3.07 -19.95 6.71
C ILE A 289 -3.26 -20.19 8.20
N PHE A 290 -2.72 -21.28 8.71
CA PHE A 290 -3.00 -21.73 10.07
C PHE A 290 -1.72 -22.13 10.79
N LEU A 291 -1.39 -21.43 11.87
CA LEU A 291 -0.40 -21.87 12.82
C LEU A 291 -1.04 -22.87 13.80
N TRP A 292 -0.75 -24.16 13.60
CA TRP A 292 -1.36 -25.19 14.42
C TRP A 292 -0.69 -25.29 15.79
N GLY A 293 -1.42 -24.92 16.85
CA GLY A 293 -0.88 -24.91 18.21
C GLY A 293 -0.48 -26.28 18.78
N HIS A 294 -0.84 -27.39 18.13
CA HIS A 294 -0.40 -28.73 18.53
C HIS A 294 1.11 -28.92 18.32
N ASN A 295 1.65 -28.48 17.18
CA ASN A 295 3.04 -28.72 16.79
C ASN A 295 3.80 -27.46 16.34
N TRP A 296 3.14 -26.30 16.39
CA TRP A 296 3.70 -24.99 16.04
C TRP A 296 4.22 -24.93 14.61
N LYS A 297 3.56 -25.63 13.68
CA LYS A 297 3.83 -25.57 12.25
C LYS A 297 2.74 -24.81 11.52
N ILE A 298 3.13 -24.19 10.42
CA ILE A 298 2.23 -23.48 9.52
C ILE A 298 1.68 -24.44 8.47
N TYR A 299 0.38 -24.31 8.25
CA TYR A 299 -0.36 -25.05 7.24
C TYR A 299 -1.15 -24.07 6.38
N PHE A 300 -1.13 -24.27 5.07
CA PHE A 300 -1.97 -23.54 4.13
C PHE A 300 -3.09 -24.45 3.67
N PHE A 301 -4.30 -23.91 3.54
CA PHE A 301 -5.48 -24.62 3.07
C PHE A 301 -5.94 -24.07 1.72
N LYS A 302 -6.36 -24.99 0.84
CA LYS A 302 -6.96 -24.66 -0.45
C LYS A 302 -7.86 -25.80 -0.91
N GLY A 303 -9.14 -25.52 -1.08
CA GLY A 303 -10.13 -26.50 -1.48
C GLY A 303 -10.25 -27.63 -0.45
N ASN A 304 -10.15 -28.86 -0.93
CA ASN A 304 -10.06 -30.06 -0.09
C ASN A 304 -8.63 -30.43 0.35
N GLN A 305 -7.65 -29.56 0.11
CA GLN A 305 -6.23 -29.84 0.33
C GLN A 305 -5.59 -28.92 1.35
N TYR A 306 -4.49 -29.41 1.92
CA TYR A 306 -3.60 -28.62 2.76
C TYR A 306 -2.13 -28.86 2.43
N TYR A 307 -1.32 -27.85 2.71
CA TYR A 307 0.12 -27.82 2.48
C TYR A 307 0.81 -27.59 3.82
N LYS A 308 1.69 -28.50 4.23
CA LYS A 308 2.55 -28.28 5.39
C LYS A 308 3.75 -27.46 4.96
N TYR A 309 3.93 -26.28 5.56
CA TYR A 309 4.99 -25.35 5.18
C TYR A 309 6.17 -25.41 6.15
N ASN A 310 7.38 -25.49 5.61
CA ASN A 310 8.60 -25.40 6.37
C ASN A 310 9.18 -23.99 6.23
N GLU A 311 9.01 -23.16 7.26
CA GLU A 311 9.49 -21.78 7.27
C GLU A 311 11.02 -21.68 7.24
N VAL A 312 11.75 -22.68 7.75
CA VAL A 312 13.23 -22.67 7.76
C VAL A 312 13.79 -22.88 6.36
N ASN A 313 13.22 -23.84 5.63
CA ASN A 313 13.61 -24.12 4.24
C ASN A 313 12.86 -23.23 3.24
N ASN A 314 11.90 -22.44 3.73
CA ASN A 314 11.03 -21.59 2.95
C ASN A 314 10.39 -22.33 1.76
N ALA A 315 9.80 -23.51 2.04
CA ALA A 315 9.18 -24.36 1.03
C ALA A 315 8.14 -25.30 1.64
N VAL A 316 7.18 -25.74 0.81
CA VAL A 316 6.27 -26.85 1.13
C VAL A 316 7.05 -28.14 1.41
N GLU A 317 6.67 -28.88 2.45
CA GLU A 317 7.31 -30.16 2.78
C GLU A 317 7.06 -31.24 1.71
N PRO A 318 7.96 -32.22 1.53
CA PRO A 318 7.74 -33.34 0.62
C PRO A 318 6.45 -34.11 0.92
N ASN A 319 5.78 -34.60 -0.12
CA ASN A 319 4.50 -35.34 -0.06
C ASN A 319 3.28 -34.50 0.35
N TYR A 320 3.33 -33.19 0.13
CA TYR A 320 2.20 -32.27 0.19
C TYR A 320 1.92 -31.67 -1.21
N PRO A 321 0.68 -31.28 -1.52
CA PRO A 321 -0.49 -31.23 -0.63
C PRO A 321 -1.08 -32.61 -0.28
N ARG A 322 -1.89 -32.65 0.79
CA ARG A 322 -2.70 -33.80 1.20
C ARG A 322 -4.15 -33.40 1.41
N ALA A 323 -5.06 -34.37 1.43
CA ALA A 323 -6.47 -34.09 1.69
C ALA A 323 -6.69 -33.68 3.16
N ILE A 324 -7.54 -32.68 3.41
CA ILE A 324 -7.83 -32.19 4.78
C ILE A 324 -8.27 -33.33 5.70
N SER A 325 -9.14 -34.21 5.21
CA SER A 325 -9.61 -35.40 5.94
C SER A 325 -8.51 -36.37 6.42
N GLN A 326 -7.30 -36.33 5.84
CA GLN A 326 -6.16 -37.13 6.28
C GLN A 326 -5.37 -36.47 7.42
N GLY A 327 -5.37 -35.14 7.49
CA GLY A 327 -4.62 -34.36 8.48
C GLY A 327 -5.48 -33.91 9.67
N TRP A 328 -6.75 -33.59 9.41
CA TRP A 328 -7.75 -33.18 10.40
C TRP A 328 -9.07 -33.94 10.19
N PRO A 329 -9.16 -35.21 10.65
CA PRO A 329 -10.36 -36.00 10.51
C PRO A 329 -11.60 -35.32 11.13
N GLY A 330 -12.68 -35.25 10.35
CA GLY A 330 -13.95 -34.63 10.75
C GLY A 330 -14.07 -33.14 10.40
N VAL A 331 -12.97 -32.47 10.02
CA VAL A 331 -13.00 -31.11 9.47
C VAL A 331 -13.49 -31.16 8.01
N PRO A 332 -14.40 -30.28 7.58
CA PRO A 332 -14.87 -30.25 6.20
C PRO A 332 -13.80 -29.71 5.25
N ASP A 333 -14.01 -29.94 3.96
CA ASP A 333 -13.24 -29.28 2.90
C ASP A 333 -13.67 -27.80 2.74
N ASP A 334 -12.90 -27.04 1.96
CA ASP A 334 -13.18 -25.63 1.62
C ASP A 334 -13.36 -24.74 2.86
N ILE A 335 -12.60 -24.95 3.94
CA ILE A 335 -12.76 -24.16 5.18
C ILE A 335 -12.64 -22.66 4.93
N ASP A 336 -13.39 -21.86 5.71
CA ASP A 336 -13.32 -20.40 5.62
C ASP A 336 -12.32 -19.80 6.62
N ALA A 337 -12.05 -20.49 7.74
CA ALA A 337 -11.03 -20.06 8.70
C ALA A 337 -10.54 -21.19 9.61
N ALA A 338 -9.34 -21.02 10.17
CA ALA A 338 -8.79 -21.92 11.17
C ALA A 338 -7.85 -21.20 12.14
N PHE A 339 -8.04 -21.43 13.45
CA PHE A 339 -7.13 -20.89 14.47
C PHE A 339 -7.10 -21.75 15.73
N THR A 340 -6.01 -21.63 16.51
CA THR A 340 -5.93 -22.25 17.84
C THR A 340 -6.39 -21.27 18.92
N SER A 341 -7.42 -21.66 19.69
CA SER A 341 -8.02 -20.81 20.71
C SER A 341 -7.24 -20.84 22.04
N PHE A 342 -7.76 -20.11 23.03
CA PHE A 342 -7.15 -20.01 24.36
C PHE A 342 -7.25 -21.29 25.20
N ASP A 343 -8.16 -22.19 24.86
CA ASP A 343 -8.34 -23.49 25.52
C ASP A 343 -7.35 -24.56 25.02
N GLY A 344 -6.50 -24.22 24.05
CA GLY A 344 -5.53 -25.13 23.46
C GLY A 344 -6.08 -26.01 22.33
N ASN A 345 -7.38 -25.94 22.03
CA ASN A 345 -7.99 -26.63 20.89
C ASN A 345 -7.96 -25.74 19.64
N SER A 346 -8.06 -26.39 18.49
CA SER A 346 -8.19 -25.69 17.20
C SER A 346 -9.64 -25.60 16.80
N TYR A 347 -10.00 -24.54 16.08
CA TYR A 347 -11.37 -24.32 15.61
C TYR A 347 -11.30 -24.05 14.12
N PHE A 348 -12.06 -24.83 13.36
CA PHE A 348 -12.24 -24.67 11.92
C PHE A 348 -13.65 -24.15 11.65
N LEU A 349 -13.79 -23.16 10.79
CA LEU A 349 -15.07 -22.52 10.50
C LEU A 349 -15.43 -22.74 9.03
N LYS A 350 -16.72 -23.04 8.79
CA LYS A 350 -17.28 -23.18 7.46
C LYS A 350 -18.75 -22.76 7.45
N GLY A 351 -19.09 -21.75 6.65
CA GLY A 351 -20.42 -21.18 6.58
C GLY A 351 -20.86 -20.63 7.94
N ASP A 352 -21.96 -21.14 8.47
CA ASP A 352 -22.46 -20.83 9.81
C ASP A 352 -21.97 -21.80 10.89
N GLN A 353 -21.09 -22.75 10.55
CA GLN A 353 -20.64 -23.82 11.42
C GLN A 353 -19.22 -23.62 11.93
N VAL A 354 -18.99 -24.11 13.14
CA VAL A 354 -17.68 -24.25 13.76
C VAL A 354 -17.44 -25.70 14.15
N TYR A 355 -16.23 -26.18 13.91
CA TYR A 355 -15.73 -27.51 14.25
C TYR A 355 -14.59 -27.34 15.24
N LYS A 356 -14.84 -27.66 16.50
CA LYS A 356 -13.77 -27.71 17.50
C LYS A 356 -12.98 -28.99 17.30
N TYR A 357 -11.70 -28.85 17.00
CA TYR A 357 -10.76 -29.94 16.82
C TYR A 357 -9.91 -30.09 18.07
N ASP A 358 -10.03 -31.27 18.70
CA ASP A 358 -9.25 -31.62 19.86
C ASP A 358 -7.81 -31.94 19.41
N ASN A 359 -6.88 -31.06 19.80
CA ASN A 359 -5.48 -31.18 19.41
C ASN A 359 -4.74 -32.33 20.13
N TYR A 360 -5.33 -32.92 21.16
CA TYR A 360 -4.75 -34.07 21.86
C TYR A 360 -5.20 -35.39 21.24
N TYR A 361 -6.48 -35.49 20.85
CA TYR A 361 -7.04 -36.69 20.22
C TYR A 361 -6.96 -36.69 18.69
N ASP A 362 -6.54 -35.59 18.07
CA ASP A 362 -6.46 -35.43 16.61
C ASP A 362 -7.78 -35.78 15.88
N GLN A 363 -8.88 -35.21 16.38
CA GLN A 363 -10.21 -35.36 15.78
C GLN A 363 -11.14 -34.21 16.19
N VAL A 364 -12.22 -34.00 15.43
CA VAL A 364 -13.31 -33.12 15.85
C VAL A 364 -13.97 -33.64 17.13
N ASP A 365 -14.15 -32.74 18.10
CA ASP A 365 -14.69 -33.01 19.42
C ASP A 365 -16.18 -33.43 19.33
N TYR A 366 -16.62 -34.27 20.27
CA TYR A 366 -17.98 -34.78 20.28
C TYR A 366 -18.99 -33.65 20.48
N GLY A 367 -20.05 -33.63 19.68
CA GLY A 367 -21.06 -32.58 19.68
C GLY A 367 -20.75 -31.38 18.79
N TYR A 368 -19.70 -31.45 17.96
CA TYR A 368 -19.47 -30.54 16.84
C TYR A 368 -19.79 -31.22 15.49
N PRO A 369 -20.14 -30.45 14.43
CA PRO A 369 -20.17 -28.99 14.39
C PRO A 369 -21.32 -28.36 15.20
N LYS A 370 -21.12 -27.10 15.59
CA LYS A 370 -22.14 -26.21 16.15
C LYS A 370 -22.26 -24.95 15.32
N LEU A 371 -23.28 -24.13 15.58
CA LEU A 371 -23.36 -22.82 14.95
C LEU A 371 -22.32 -21.85 15.54
N ILE A 372 -21.73 -21.00 14.72
CA ILE A 372 -20.75 -19.99 15.14
C ILE A 372 -21.32 -19.15 16.29
N LYS A 373 -22.57 -18.70 16.18
CA LYS A 373 -23.27 -17.91 17.21
C LYS A 373 -23.45 -18.63 18.56
N GLU A 374 -23.37 -19.96 18.61
CA GLU A 374 -23.44 -20.72 19.87
C GLU A 374 -22.11 -20.66 20.62
N GLU A 375 -20.98 -20.60 19.91
CA GLU A 375 -19.64 -20.45 20.49
C GLU A 375 -19.24 -18.97 20.67
N TRP A 376 -19.59 -18.13 19.70
CA TRP A 376 -19.30 -16.69 19.67
C TRP A 376 -20.49 -15.90 19.12
N ARG A 377 -21.40 -15.51 20.03
CA ARG A 377 -22.69 -14.87 19.75
C ARG A 377 -22.67 -13.75 18.70
N ASP A 378 -21.66 -12.88 18.73
CA ASP A 378 -21.61 -11.67 17.89
C ASP A 378 -20.61 -11.79 16.72
N VAL A 379 -20.07 -12.98 16.46
CA VAL A 379 -19.29 -13.26 15.24
C VAL A 379 -20.27 -13.61 14.12
N PRO A 380 -20.16 -13.00 12.93
CA PRO A 380 -21.04 -13.32 11.81
C PRO A 380 -20.74 -14.69 11.22
N ASP A 381 -21.72 -15.27 10.52
CA ASP A 381 -21.51 -16.46 9.68
C ASP A 381 -20.76 -16.09 8.40
N ASN A 382 -20.17 -17.07 7.71
CA ASN A 382 -19.39 -16.90 6.47
C ASN A 382 -18.31 -15.82 6.66
N ILE A 383 -17.47 -15.99 7.68
CA ILE A 383 -16.27 -15.18 7.84
C ILE A 383 -15.28 -15.50 6.71
N ASP A 384 -14.36 -14.59 6.45
CA ASP A 384 -13.30 -14.81 5.45
C ASP A 384 -12.02 -15.35 6.06
N SER A 385 -11.74 -15.04 7.33
CA SER A 385 -10.59 -15.58 8.06
C SER A 385 -10.75 -15.30 9.56
N ALA A 386 -10.02 -16.04 10.38
CA ALA A 386 -9.87 -15.76 11.79
C ALA A 386 -8.52 -16.24 12.31
N PHE A 387 -7.89 -15.45 13.17
CA PHE A 387 -6.62 -15.83 13.78
C PHE A 387 -6.50 -15.30 15.20
N ARG A 388 -5.54 -15.89 15.94
CA ARG A 388 -5.20 -15.46 17.28
C ARG A 388 -3.88 -14.70 17.24
N TRP A 389 -3.92 -13.44 17.64
CA TRP A 389 -2.71 -12.65 17.73
C TRP A 389 -2.07 -12.81 19.12
N TYR A 390 -0.90 -13.44 19.15
CA TYR A 390 -0.25 -13.82 20.40
C TYR A 390 0.26 -12.62 21.22
N TRP A 391 0.54 -11.49 20.56
CA TRP A 391 1.09 -10.28 21.19
C TRP A 391 0.07 -9.53 22.06
N ASP A 392 -1.20 -9.45 21.61
CA ASP A 392 -2.24 -8.71 22.32
C ASP A 392 -3.29 -9.62 22.98
N THR A 393 -3.10 -10.94 22.88
CA THR A 393 -3.97 -11.98 23.45
C THR A 393 -5.43 -11.90 22.99
N ALA A 394 -5.64 -11.44 21.75
CA ALA A 394 -6.95 -11.38 21.14
C ALA A 394 -7.12 -12.38 20.00
N MET A 395 -8.36 -12.74 19.77
CA MET A 395 -8.83 -13.41 18.56
C MET A 395 -9.50 -12.37 17.68
N TYR A 396 -9.22 -12.45 16.40
CA TYR A 396 -9.76 -11.59 15.36
C TYR A 396 -10.53 -12.43 14.36
N PHE A 397 -11.68 -11.92 13.94
CA PHE A 397 -12.53 -12.52 12.91
C PHE A 397 -12.74 -11.49 11.82
N PHE A 398 -12.54 -11.85 10.57
CA PHE A 398 -12.61 -10.94 9.43
C PHE A 398 -13.79 -11.33 8.53
N LYS A 399 -14.54 -10.34 8.07
CA LYS A 399 -15.58 -10.52 7.06
C LYS A 399 -15.75 -9.25 6.24
N ASP A 400 -15.64 -9.39 4.93
CA ASP A 400 -15.67 -8.31 3.95
C ASP A 400 -14.68 -7.20 4.34
N GLU A 401 -15.16 -5.98 4.56
CA GLU A 401 -14.37 -4.82 4.99
C GLU A 401 -14.31 -4.64 6.52
N TYR A 402 -14.85 -5.61 7.27
CA TYR A 402 -15.02 -5.53 8.72
C TYR A 402 -14.20 -6.58 9.47
N TYR A 403 -13.89 -6.27 10.72
CA TYR A 403 -13.38 -7.25 11.67
C TYR A 403 -14.07 -7.14 13.03
N TRP A 404 -14.08 -8.26 13.75
CA TRP A 404 -14.52 -8.39 15.12
C TRP A 404 -13.34 -8.85 15.98
N LYS A 405 -13.33 -8.44 17.23
CA LYS A 405 -12.25 -8.75 18.17
C LYS A 405 -12.82 -9.29 19.48
N MET A 406 -12.22 -10.35 19.97
CA MET A 406 -12.45 -10.89 21.31
C MET A 406 -11.13 -10.98 22.06
N THR A 407 -11.07 -10.43 23.28
CA THR A 407 -9.87 -10.49 24.12
C THR A 407 -10.00 -11.53 25.22
N CYS A 408 -8.85 -12.05 25.64
CA CYS A 408 -8.73 -12.90 26.80
C CYS A 408 -8.22 -12.11 28.01
N LYS A 409 -9.04 -11.93 29.06
CA LYS A 409 -8.54 -11.37 30.32
C LYS A 409 -7.87 -12.47 31.13
N ARG A 410 -6.54 -12.45 31.19
CA ARG A 410 -5.76 -13.34 32.07
C ARG A 410 -6.05 -13.01 33.54
N ASN A 411 -6.52 -13.99 34.30
CA ASN A 411 -6.62 -13.89 35.74
C ASN A 411 -5.21 -13.95 36.36
N LYS A 412 -4.82 -12.95 37.18
CA LYS A 412 -3.53 -12.93 37.88
C LYS A 412 -3.29 -14.17 38.77
N LYS A 413 -4.34 -14.90 39.16
CA LYS A 413 -4.28 -16.10 40.02
C LYS A 413 -4.25 -17.43 39.26
N SER A 414 -4.55 -17.45 37.96
CA SER A 414 -4.44 -18.64 37.11
C SER A 414 -4.15 -18.19 35.66
N PRO A 415 -2.89 -18.26 35.20
CA PRO A 415 -2.50 -17.78 33.88
C PRO A 415 -3.11 -18.60 32.72
N TYR A 416 -3.71 -19.75 33.02
CA TYR A 416 -4.38 -20.63 32.06
C TYR A 416 -5.91 -20.44 32.00
N ASN A 417 -6.52 -19.72 32.96
CA ASN A 417 -7.95 -19.43 32.91
C ASN A 417 -8.22 -18.14 32.12
N CYS A 418 -8.63 -18.33 30.87
CA CYS A 418 -9.07 -17.26 30.01
C CYS A 418 -10.52 -16.86 30.31
N LEU A 419 -10.73 -15.68 30.90
CA LEU A 419 -12.05 -15.06 30.93
C LEU A 419 -12.29 -14.35 29.60
N ARG A 420 -13.00 -15.03 28.69
CA ARG A 420 -13.39 -14.49 27.38
C ARG A 420 -14.23 -13.23 27.59
N THR A 421 -13.83 -12.15 26.94
CA THR A 421 -14.67 -10.94 26.85
C THR A 421 -15.76 -11.13 25.80
N PRO A 422 -16.87 -10.36 25.85
CA PRO A 422 -17.79 -10.30 24.73
C PRO A 422 -17.04 -9.89 23.45
N VAL A 423 -17.49 -10.44 22.32
CA VAL A 423 -16.99 -10.05 21.00
C VAL A 423 -17.36 -8.57 20.77
N SER A 424 -16.42 -7.81 20.21
CA SER A 424 -16.59 -6.39 19.88
C SER A 424 -16.45 -6.18 18.38
N GLY A 425 -17.23 -5.26 17.82
CA GLY A 425 -17.28 -4.98 16.38
C GLY A 425 -18.72 -4.78 15.89
N PRO A 426 -18.94 -4.67 14.56
CA PRO A 426 -17.91 -4.63 13.53
C PRO A 426 -17.05 -3.36 13.59
N PHE A 427 -15.75 -3.51 13.34
CA PHE A 427 -14.82 -2.41 13.10
C PHE A 427 -14.40 -2.42 11.64
N LEU A 428 -14.18 -1.25 11.04
CA LEU A 428 -13.69 -1.15 9.67
C LEU A 428 -12.18 -1.46 9.60
N ILE A 429 -11.80 -2.32 8.66
CA ILE A 429 -10.41 -2.56 8.27
C ILE A 429 -9.83 -1.26 7.69
N GLY A 430 -8.59 -0.93 8.05
CA GLY A 430 -7.89 0.25 7.55
C GLY A 430 -8.20 1.57 8.26
N ILE A 431 -9.03 1.56 9.31
CA ILE A 431 -9.31 2.75 10.12
C ILE A 431 -8.40 2.86 11.33
N ASP A 432 -8.56 1.95 12.28
CA ASP A 432 -7.78 1.95 13.53
C ASP A 432 -6.65 0.92 13.51
N ALA A 433 -6.85 -0.19 12.80
CA ALA A 433 -5.89 -1.29 12.61
C ALA A 433 -5.95 -1.81 11.16
N TRP A 434 -4.99 -2.66 10.80
CA TRP A 434 -4.91 -3.31 9.48
C TRP A 434 -4.84 -2.29 8.34
N LYS A 435 -4.04 -1.24 8.53
CA LYS A 435 -3.94 -0.10 7.61
C LYS A 435 -3.10 -0.43 6.39
N ASN A 436 -3.38 0.28 5.29
CA ASN A 436 -2.55 0.30 4.09
C ASN A 436 -2.35 -1.07 3.42
N LEU A 437 -3.34 -1.99 3.50
CA LEU A 437 -3.34 -3.16 2.62
C LEU A 437 -4.03 -2.74 1.32
N CYS A 438 -3.24 -2.20 0.39
CA CYS A 438 -3.72 -1.68 -0.89
C CYS A 438 -3.31 -2.61 -2.03
N ASP A 439 -4.12 -2.66 -3.08
CA ASP A 439 -3.68 -3.20 -4.37
C ASP A 439 -2.74 -2.18 -5.04
N VAL A 440 -1.67 -2.66 -5.69
CA VAL A 440 -0.61 -1.78 -6.25
C VAL A 440 -0.27 -2.08 -7.69
#